data_AF-A0A395J2Y5-F1
#
_entry.id   AF-A0A395J2Y5-F1
#
_cell.length_a   1.000
_cell.length_b   1.000
_cell.length_c   1.000
_cell.angle_alpha   90.00
_cell.angle_beta   90.00
_cell.angle_gamma   90.00
#
_symmetry.space_group_name_H-M   'P 1'
#
loop_
_entity.id
_entity.type
_entity.pdbx_description
1 polymer ?
#
loop_
_entity_poly.entity_id
_entity_poly.type
_entity_poly.pdbx_seq_one_letter_code
_entity_poly.pdbx_strand_id
1 'polypeptide(L)'
;MGKESVTMKSKGAQYGQLPLDEDINPPEKRKTTLITQSLIHGILCALLMVIIITVISTTCLWPHKHPHLPQTIDCGNTTEEALSKGCIMEPMIYGWIPQECYFADLSAQYSPFEDRRWYTDATYSTVIAPADL
;
A
#
# COMPACT_ATOMS: atom_id res chain seq x y z
N MET A 1 -49.67 -18.91 -19.58
CA MET A 1 -50.52 -19.72 -18.67
C MET A 1 -49.59 -20.38 -17.66
N GLY A 2 -49.86 -20.28 -16.36
CA GLY A 2 -49.14 -21.04 -15.32
C GLY A 2 -48.38 -20.20 -14.30
N LYS A 3 -49.09 -19.49 -13.41
CA LYS A 3 -48.56 -19.10 -12.09
C LYS A 3 -49.08 -20.14 -11.11
N GLU A 4 -48.21 -20.96 -10.53
CA GLU A 4 -48.59 -21.77 -9.36
C GLU A 4 -47.78 -21.29 -8.15
N SER A 5 -48.52 -20.64 -7.27
CA SER A 5 -48.14 -20.22 -5.93
C SER A 5 -48.09 -21.47 -5.05
N VAL A 6 -46.93 -21.79 -4.49
CA VAL A 6 -46.82 -22.82 -3.45
C VAL A 6 -46.92 -22.13 -2.10
N THR A 7 -48.08 -22.26 -1.47
CA THR A 7 -48.36 -21.79 -0.11
C THR A 7 -47.72 -22.72 0.91
N MET A 8 -46.80 -22.19 1.72
CA MET A 8 -46.14 -22.93 2.79
C MET A 8 -47.09 -23.05 4.00
N LYS A 9 -47.44 -24.29 4.33
CA LYS A 9 -48.37 -24.65 5.40
C LYS A 9 -47.70 -24.49 6.77
N SER A 10 -48.17 -23.49 7.52
CA SER A 10 -47.84 -23.28 8.93
C SER A 10 -48.32 -24.46 9.79
N LYS A 11 -47.42 -25.06 10.56
CA LYS A 11 -47.75 -25.99 11.65
C LYS A 11 -47.35 -25.32 12.96
N GLY A 12 -48.32 -24.77 13.68
CA GLY A 12 -48.16 -24.32 15.06
C GLY A 12 -48.06 -25.53 15.99
N ALA A 13 -47.01 -25.58 16.81
CA ALA A 13 -46.90 -26.52 17.92
C ALA A 13 -47.45 -25.86 19.18
N GLN A 14 -48.44 -26.50 19.81
CA GLN A 14 -48.99 -26.11 21.10
C GLN A 14 -48.05 -26.59 22.21
N TYR A 15 -47.66 -25.70 23.12
CA TYR A 15 -46.85 -26.06 24.29
C TYR A 15 -47.77 -26.28 25.50
N GLY A 16 -47.78 -27.50 26.02
CA GLY A 16 -48.41 -27.82 27.30
C GLY A 16 -47.59 -27.28 28.46
N GLN A 17 -48.27 -26.67 29.43
CA GLN A 17 -47.71 -26.16 30.68
C GLN A 17 -47.16 -27.32 31.54
N LEU A 18 -45.91 -27.23 32.02
CA LEU A 18 -45.33 -28.14 33.00
C LEU A 18 -45.08 -27.40 34.34
N PRO A 19 -45.12 -28.09 35.49
CA PRO A 19 -45.20 -27.48 36.82
C PRO A 19 -43.96 -26.62 37.15
N LEU A 20 -44.22 -25.48 37.78
CA LEU A 20 -43.19 -24.67 38.45
C LEU A 20 -42.80 -25.39 39.75
N ASP A 21 -41.83 -26.30 39.67
CA ASP A 21 -41.18 -26.85 40.86
C ASP A 21 -39.83 -26.17 41.10
N GLU A 22 -39.85 -25.41 42.20
CA GLU A 22 -38.84 -25.26 43.25
C GLU A 22 -37.42 -24.77 42.90
N ASP A 23 -37.11 -23.62 43.48
CA ASP A 23 -35.83 -22.91 43.52
C ASP A 23 -34.67 -23.81 44.01
N ILE A 24 -33.72 -24.09 43.11
CA ILE A 24 -32.37 -24.49 43.49
C ILE A 24 -31.44 -23.32 43.17
N ASN A 25 -31.10 -22.55 44.22
CA ASN A 25 -30.09 -21.49 44.17
C ASN A 25 -28.78 -22.02 43.56
N PRO A 26 -28.29 -21.47 42.43
CA PRO A 26 -26.93 -21.75 41.96
C PRO A 26 -25.90 -20.96 42.78
N PRO A 27 -24.69 -21.50 43.03
CA PRO A 27 -23.65 -20.79 43.76
C PRO A 27 -23.27 -19.49 43.04
N GLU A 28 -23.42 -18.38 43.76
CA GLU A 28 -23.05 -17.01 43.39
C GLU A 28 -21.52 -16.85 43.26
N LYS A 29 -20.88 -17.50 42.28
CA LYS A 29 -19.46 -17.28 41.94
C LYS A 29 -19.15 -17.41 40.44
N ARG A 30 -20.13 -17.26 39.55
CA ARG A 30 -19.93 -17.48 38.09
C ARG A 30 -19.85 -16.21 37.25
N LYS A 31 -20.27 -15.04 37.77
CA LYS A 31 -20.31 -13.79 36.99
C LYS A 31 -19.02 -12.97 37.07
N THR A 32 -18.31 -13.03 38.20
CA THR A 32 -17.06 -12.28 38.44
C THR A 32 -15.86 -12.82 37.64
N THR A 33 -15.81 -14.14 37.42
CA THR A 33 -14.75 -14.80 36.64
C THR A 33 -14.85 -14.49 35.13
N LEU A 34 -16.06 -14.31 34.60
CA LEU A 34 -16.28 -14.00 33.18
C LEU A 34 -15.94 -12.54 32.83
N ILE A 35 -16.23 -11.61 33.74
CA ILE A 35 -15.92 -10.19 33.56
C ILE A 35 -14.40 -9.96 33.65
N THR A 36 -13.74 -10.57 34.64
CA THR A 36 -12.27 -10.49 34.78
C THR A 36 -11.55 -11.16 33.61
N GLN A 37 -12.04 -12.29 33.11
CA GLN A 37 -11.49 -12.97 31.94
C GLN A 37 -11.64 -12.13 30.64
N SER A 38 -12.76 -11.43 30.47
CA SER A 38 -12.98 -10.52 29.33
C SER A 38 -12.03 -9.31 29.37
N LEU A 39 -11.80 -8.74 30.55
CA LEU A 39 -10.85 -7.63 30.73
C LEU A 39 -9.40 -8.05 30.48
N ILE A 40 -8.99 -9.21 30.99
CA ILE A 40 -7.65 -9.77 30.77
C ILE A 40 -7.44 -10.06 29.28
N HIS A 41 -8.45 -10.62 28.60
CA HIS A 41 -8.37 -10.89 27.17
C HIS A 41 -8.29 -9.59 26.34
N GLY A 42 -9.06 -8.57 26.71
CA GLY A 42 -8.97 -7.24 26.10
C GLY A 42 -7.59 -6.60 26.26
N ILE A 43 -7.01 -6.67 27.46
CA ILE A 43 -5.65 -6.17 27.75
C ILE A 43 -4.61 -6.96 26.93
N LEU A 44 -4.73 -8.30 26.88
CA LEU A 44 -3.82 -9.15 26.11
C LEU A 44 -3.88 -8.83 24.61
N CYS A 45 -5.08 -8.66 24.05
CA CYS A 45 -5.26 -8.25 22.65
C CYS A 45 -4.69 -6.85 22.38
N ALA A 46 -4.88 -5.89 23.30
CA ALA A 46 -4.31 -4.55 23.16
C ALA A 46 -2.77 -4.59 23.17
N LEU A 47 -2.17 -5.37 24.07
CA LEU A 47 -0.71 -5.56 24.12
C LEU A 47 -0.17 -6.22 22.85
N LEU A 48 -0.86 -7.24 22.33
CA LEU A 48 -0.50 -7.88 21.07
C LEU A 48 -0.58 -6.91 19.89
N MET A 49 -1.63 -6.08 19.81
CA MET A 49 -1.75 -5.06 18.78
C MET A 49 -0.64 -4.00 18.88
N VAL A 50 -0.29 -3.55 20.09
CA VAL A 50 0.83 -2.62 20.29
C VAL A 50 2.14 -3.23 19.82
N ILE A 51 2.41 -4.49 20.17
CA ILE A 51 3.62 -5.20 19.74
C ILE A 51 3.65 -5.31 18.20
N ILE A 52 2.55 -5.73 17.58
CA ILE A 52 2.45 -5.84 16.13
C ILE A 52 2.67 -4.48 15.44
N ILE A 53 2.05 -3.41 15.95
CA ILE A 53 2.25 -2.05 15.41
C ILE A 53 3.70 -1.61 15.55
N THR A 54 4.34 -1.87 16.70
CA THR A 54 5.76 -1.52 16.92
C THR A 54 6.70 -2.33 16.03
N VAL A 55 6.41 -3.61 15.79
CA VAL A 55 7.18 -4.43 14.86
C VAL A 55 6.99 -3.91 13.44
N ILE A 56 5.75 -3.70 12.98
CA ILE A 56 5.48 -3.18 11.63
C ILE A 56 6.12 -1.80 11.40
N SER A 57 6.05 -0.90 12.38
CA SER A 57 6.66 0.43 12.25
C SER A 57 8.20 0.35 12.22
N THR A 58 8.79 -0.61 12.93
CA THR A 58 10.25 -0.78 12.98
C THR A 58 10.82 -1.67 11.87
N THR A 59 10.05 -2.59 11.29
CA THR A 59 10.53 -3.52 10.25
C THR A 59 10.03 -3.17 8.86
N CYS A 60 8.81 -2.64 8.71
CA CYS A 60 8.18 -2.41 7.41
C CYS A 60 8.14 -0.92 7.03
N LEU A 61 8.09 0.00 7.99
CA LEU A 61 8.06 1.44 7.73
C LEU A 61 9.41 2.14 7.90
N TRP A 62 10.46 1.42 8.31
CA TRP A 62 11.80 2.01 8.31
C TRP A 62 12.22 2.18 6.84
N PRO A 63 12.39 3.41 6.33
CA PRO A 63 12.96 3.58 5.01
C PRO A 63 14.30 2.87 5.08
N HIS A 64 14.54 1.93 4.16
CA HIS A 64 15.85 1.30 4.00
C HIS A 64 16.86 2.43 3.82
N LYS A 65 17.47 2.88 4.91
CA LYS A 65 18.49 3.90 4.90
C LYS A 65 19.68 3.23 4.27
N HIS A 66 19.87 3.45 2.97
CA HIS A 66 21.07 3.04 2.28
C HIS A 66 22.23 3.75 2.99
N PRO A 67 23.08 3.04 3.74
CA PRO A 67 24.03 3.65 4.67
C PRO A 67 25.09 4.51 3.99
N HIS A 68 25.15 4.46 2.65
CA HIS A 68 26.10 5.18 1.82
C HIS A 68 25.46 6.22 0.89
N LEU A 69 24.13 6.40 0.91
CA LEU A 69 23.49 7.47 0.12
C LEU A 69 23.11 8.65 1.02
N PRO A 70 23.45 9.89 0.63
CA PRO A 70 22.88 11.08 1.24
C PRO A 70 21.35 11.00 1.24
N GLN A 71 20.73 11.34 2.38
CA GLN A 71 19.27 11.22 2.54
C GLN A 71 18.48 12.18 1.64
N THR A 72 19.13 13.22 1.11
CA THR A 72 18.58 14.09 0.07
C THR A 72 19.78 14.65 -0.70
N ILE A 73 19.85 14.37 -1.99
CA ILE A 73 20.79 15.02 -2.90
C ILE A 73 19.95 15.92 -3.80
N ASP A 74 20.33 17.19 -3.87
CA ASP A 74 19.62 18.20 -4.65
C ASP A 74 20.49 18.65 -5.82
N CYS A 75 19.96 18.59 -7.04
CA CYS A 75 20.62 19.07 -8.24
C CYS A 75 20.28 20.53 -8.58
N GLY A 76 19.52 21.22 -7.74
CA GLY A 76 19.07 22.59 -8.00
C GLY A 76 18.03 22.66 -9.11
N ASN A 77 17.75 23.89 -9.54
CA ASN A 77 16.69 24.18 -10.51
C ASN A 77 17.23 24.75 -11.83
N THR A 78 18.53 24.99 -11.94
CA THR A 78 19.18 25.45 -13.18
C THR A 78 20.27 24.47 -13.62
N THR A 79 20.61 24.53 -14.90
CA THR A 79 21.71 23.74 -15.46
C THR A 79 23.04 24.10 -14.79
N GLU A 80 23.28 25.37 -14.54
CA GLU A 80 24.51 25.84 -13.90
C GLU A 80 24.63 25.32 -12.46
N GLU A 81 23.52 25.32 -11.70
CA GLU A 81 23.47 24.75 -10.36
C GLU A 81 23.74 23.24 -10.39
N ALA A 82 23.07 22.50 -11.28
CA ALA A 82 23.25 21.05 -11.41
C ALA A 82 24.70 20.68 -11.72
N LEU A 83 25.31 21.38 -12.68
CA LEU A 83 26.72 21.17 -13.04
C LEU A 83 27.65 21.54 -11.87
N SER A 84 27.38 22.64 -11.15
CA SER A 84 28.16 23.06 -9.98
C SER A 84 28.12 22.04 -8.84
N LYS A 85 27.02 21.27 -8.74
CA LYS A 85 26.81 20.23 -7.73
C LYS A 85 27.26 18.84 -8.21
N GLY A 86 27.81 18.72 -9.43
CA GLY A 86 28.28 17.46 -9.99
C GLY A 86 27.17 16.51 -10.44
N CYS A 87 25.96 17.02 -10.68
CA CYS A 87 24.88 16.24 -11.23
C CYS A 87 25.07 15.97 -12.73
N ILE A 88 24.47 14.87 -13.21
CA ILE A 88 24.58 14.40 -14.58
C ILE A 88 23.19 14.45 -15.22
N MET A 89 23.12 14.90 -16.49
CA MET A 89 21.88 14.86 -17.27
C MET A 89 21.58 13.42 -17.66
N GLU A 90 20.46 12.88 -17.19
CA GLU A 90 19.99 11.54 -17.53
C GLU A 90 19.02 11.61 -18.73
N PRO A 91 19.34 10.95 -19.86
CA PRO A 91 18.56 11.06 -21.09
C PRO A 91 17.12 10.52 -21.04
N MET A 92 16.87 9.45 -20.26
CA MET A 92 15.57 8.76 -20.26
C MET A 92 14.49 9.51 -19.48
N ILE A 93 14.86 10.13 -18.36
CA ILE A 93 13.97 11.01 -17.59
C ILE A 93 14.09 12.48 -18.01
N TYR A 94 15.10 12.80 -18.82
CA TYR A 94 15.45 14.14 -19.26
C TYR A 94 15.56 15.13 -18.09
N GLY A 95 16.44 14.81 -17.13
CA GLY A 95 16.61 15.57 -15.91
C GLY A 95 17.99 15.40 -15.28
N TRP A 96 18.36 16.37 -14.43
CA TRP A 96 19.61 16.34 -13.67
C TRP A 96 19.46 15.40 -12.48
N ILE A 97 20.35 14.41 -12.38
CA ILE A 97 20.37 13.46 -11.27
C ILE A 97 21.74 13.41 -10.58
N PRO A 98 21.77 13.01 -9.31
CA PRO A 98 23.02 12.73 -8.62
C PRO A 98 23.81 11.62 -9.31
N GLN A 99 25.14 11.69 -9.24
CA GLN A 99 26.03 10.70 -9.83
C GLN A 99 25.78 9.28 -9.27
N GLU A 100 25.39 9.16 -8.01
CA GLU A 100 25.08 7.89 -7.35
C GLU A 100 23.84 7.20 -7.94
N CYS A 101 22.98 7.98 -8.60
CA CYS A 101 21.77 7.50 -9.27
C CYS A 101 22.00 7.28 -10.79
N TYR A 102 23.15 7.70 -11.32
CA TYR A 102 23.42 7.62 -12.76
C TYR A 102 23.79 6.21 -13.18
N PHE A 103 23.03 5.67 -14.14
CA PHE A 103 23.23 4.30 -14.63
C PHE A 103 24.01 4.33 -15.95
N ALA A 104 25.35 4.41 -15.84
CA ALA A 104 26.23 4.66 -16.97
C ALA A 104 26.01 3.72 -18.17
N ASP A 105 25.88 2.41 -17.95
CA ASP A 105 25.75 1.43 -19.05
C ASP A 105 24.48 1.63 -19.90
N LEU A 106 23.39 2.09 -19.28
CA LEU A 106 22.12 2.34 -19.96
C LEU A 106 22.09 3.75 -20.53
N SER A 107 22.48 4.74 -19.73
CA SER A 107 22.42 6.14 -20.14
C SER A 107 23.44 6.46 -21.24
N ALA A 108 24.58 5.77 -21.32
CA ALA A 108 25.58 5.98 -22.39
C ALA A 108 25.07 5.58 -23.80
N GLN A 109 23.99 4.80 -23.90
CA GLN A 109 23.39 4.42 -25.18
C GLN A 109 22.57 5.55 -25.80
N TYR A 110 22.28 6.60 -25.04
CA TYR A 110 21.45 7.71 -25.46
C TYR A 110 22.17 9.03 -25.16
N SER A 111 22.36 9.86 -26.19
CA SER A 111 22.81 11.22 -25.94
C SER A 111 21.64 12.08 -25.45
N PRO A 112 21.81 12.84 -24.35
CA PRO A 112 20.77 13.74 -23.86
C PRO A 112 20.61 14.99 -24.73
N PHE A 113 21.62 15.33 -25.54
CA PHE A 113 21.66 16.57 -26.33
C PHE A 113 21.73 16.32 -27.84
N GLU A 114 21.55 15.08 -28.29
CA GLU A 114 21.52 14.76 -29.71
C GLU A 114 20.13 14.99 -30.29
N ASP A 115 20.08 15.77 -31.38
CA ASP A 115 18.86 15.95 -32.16
C ASP A 115 18.45 14.64 -32.83
N ARG A 116 17.28 14.13 -32.43
CA ARG A 116 16.73 12.90 -33.00
C ARG A 116 16.00 13.18 -34.31
N ARG A 117 16.10 12.24 -35.25
CA ARG A 117 15.33 12.29 -36.50
C ARG A 117 13.88 11.94 -36.23
N TRP A 118 12.98 12.76 -36.77
CA TRP A 118 11.54 12.56 -36.74
C TRP A 118 11.03 12.26 -38.14
N TYR A 119 9.94 11.50 -38.23
CA TYR A 119 9.38 11.02 -39.49
C TYR A 119 7.88 11.28 -39.53
N THR A 120 7.35 11.58 -40.72
CA THR A 120 5.90 11.81 -40.90
C THR A 120 5.11 10.53 -41.06
N ASP A 121 5.77 9.43 -41.41
CA ASP A 121 5.18 8.13 -41.68
C ASP A 121 5.66 7.04 -40.72
N ALA A 122 4.80 6.03 -40.49
CA ALA A 122 5.10 4.90 -39.61
C ALA A 122 6.20 3.96 -40.15
N THR A 123 6.60 4.10 -41.42
CA THR A 123 7.68 3.32 -42.02
C THR A 123 9.05 3.99 -41.88
N TYR A 124 9.12 5.17 -41.25
CA TYR A 124 10.35 5.94 -41.04
C TYR A 124 11.07 6.30 -42.35
N SER A 125 10.31 6.65 -43.40
CA SER A 125 10.87 6.92 -44.74
C SER A 125 11.05 8.41 -45.03
N THR A 126 10.16 9.26 -44.53
CA THR A 126 10.09 10.69 -44.82
C THR A 126 10.51 11.48 -43.58
N VAL A 127 11.74 11.98 -43.59
CA VAL A 127 12.32 12.76 -42.47
C VAL A 127 11.70 14.17 -42.44
N ILE A 128 11.35 14.64 -41.26
CA ILE A 128 10.90 16.02 -41.01
C ILE A 128 12.14 16.92 -40.87
N ALA A 129 12.17 18.05 -41.58
CA ALA A 129 13.25 19.01 -41.43
C ALA A 129 13.18 19.71 -40.07
N PRO A 130 14.32 20.08 -39.44
CA PRO A 130 14.32 20.72 -38.12
C PRO A 130 13.50 22.02 -38.03
N ALA A 131 13.32 22.73 -39.15
CA ALA A 131 12.51 23.96 -39.21
C ALA A 131 10.99 23.69 -39.14
N ASP A 132 10.58 22.44 -39.36
CA ASP A 132 9.17 22.01 -39.44
C ASP A 132 8.74 21.17 -38.22
N LEU A 133 9.60 21.04 -37.20
CA LEU A 133 9.31 20.42 -35.90
C LEU A 133 8.70 21.44 -34.92
#